data_AF-A0A7L3HEF3-F1
#
_entry.id   AF-A0A7L3HEF3-F1
#
_cell.length_a   1.000
_cell.length_b   1.000
_cell.length_c   1.000
_cell.angle_alpha   90.00
_cell.angle_beta   90.00
_cell.angle_gamma   90.00
#
_symmetry.space_group_name_H-M   'P 1'
#
loop_
_entity.id
_entity.type
_entity.pdbx_description
1 polymer ?
#
loop_
_entity_poly.entity_id
_entity_poly.type
_entity_poly.pdbx_seq_one_letter_code
_entity_poly.pdbx_strand_id
1 'polypeptide(L)'
;MRCLGVSPTPGEVQRHLQLHRIDRGAELDFSTFLHIMHRQRRQEEPEREIRRALELLDPQRRGAIAAPELRAKLTLLGEKLAQEEGADVLQ
;
A
#
# COMPACT_ATOMS: atom_id res chain seq x y z
N MET A 1 10.52 -5.14 -3.06
CA MET A 1 9.87 -3.83 -3.32
C MET A 1 9.85 -3.01 -2.03
N ARG A 2 9.25 -3.49 -0.93
CA ARG A 2 9.25 -2.81 0.38
C ARG A 2 10.60 -2.32 0.89
N CYS A 3 11.65 -3.14 0.80
CA CYS A 3 13.02 -2.75 1.20
C CYS A 3 13.60 -1.59 0.37
N LEU A 4 13.01 -1.28 -0.78
CA LEU A 4 13.39 -0.16 -1.63
C LEU A 4 12.58 1.10 -1.33
N GLY A 5 11.74 1.09 -0.30
CA GLY A 5 10.89 2.21 0.09
C GLY A 5 9.63 2.35 -0.76
N VAL A 6 9.21 1.28 -1.45
CA VAL A 6 7.95 1.25 -2.22
C VAL A 6 7.10 0.04 -1.86
N SER A 7 5.80 0.26 -1.76
CA SER A 7 4.82 -0.73 -1.31
C SER A 7 3.63 -0.80 -2.28
N PRO A 8 3.85 -1.25 -3.54
CA PRO A 8 2.77 -1.34 -4.50
C PRO A 8 1.69 -2.32 -4.03
N THR A 9 0.44 -1.93 -4.23
CA THR A 9 -0.73 -2.78 -4.03
C THR A 9 -0.70 -3.98 -4.99
N PRO A 10 -1.39 -5.09 -4.67
CA PRO A 10 -1.49 -6.24 -5.57
C PRO A 10 -1.99 -5.89 -6.98
N GLY A 11 -2.89 -4.90 -7.09
CA GLY A 11 -3.39 -4.40 -8.37
C GLY A 11 -2.33 -3.65 -9.18
N GLU A 12 -1.48 -2.87 -8.52
CA GLU A 12 -0.36 -2.18 -9.18
C GLU A 12 0.71 -3.15 -9.64
N VAL A 13 1.06 -4.14 -8.82
CA VAL A 13 1.97 -5.22 -9.21
C VAL A 13 1.43 -5.93 -10.46
N GLN A 14 0.14 -6.29 -10.48
CA GLN A 14 -0.49 -6.90 -11.64
C GLN A 14 -0.39 -6.02 -12.89
N ARG A 15 -0.62 -4.71 -12.75
CA ARG A 15 -0.53 -3.75 -13.85
C ARG A 15 0.89 -3.67 -14.41
N HIS A 16 1.91 -3.65 -13.55
CA HIS A 16 3.31 -3.64 -13.98
C HIS A 16 3.65 -4.92 -14.76
N LEU A 17 3.22 -6.09 -14.28
CA LEU A 17 3.42 -7.36 -15.00
C LEU A 17 2.74 -7.34 -16.38
N GLN A 18 1.49 -6.87 -16.48
CA GLN A 18 0.78 -6.79 -17.76
C GLN A 18 1.48 -5.86 -18.76
N LEU A 19 1.99 -4.72 -18.32
CA LEU A 19 2.67 -3.76 -19.19
C LEU A 19 3.97 -4.31 -19.78
N HIS A 20 4.64 -5.17 -19.03
CA HIS A 20 5.86 -5.85 -19.48
C HIS A 20 5.57 -7.23 -20.12
N ARG A 21 4.29 -7.61 -20.28
CA ARG A 21 3.85 -8.92 -20.82
C ARG A 21 4.46 -10.10 -20.07
N ILE A 22 4.51 -9.99 -18.75
CA ILE A 22 5.07 -11.01 -17.86
C ILE A 22 3.92 -11.79 -17.24
N ASP A 23 3.93 -13.11 -17.44
CA ASP A 23 2.94 -14.00 -16.87
C ASP A 23 3.08 -14.12 -15.36
N ARG A 24 1.97 -14.44 -14.68
CA ARG A 24 2.01 -14.72 -13.24
C ARG A 24 2.86 -15.96 -12.97
N GLY A 25 3.96 -15.79 -12.24
CA GLY A 25 4.89 -16.88 -11.91
C GLY A 25 6.08 -17.00 -12.87
N ALA A 26 6.17 -16.17 -13.89
CA ALA A 26 7.37 -16.06 -14.71
C ALA A 26 8.50 -15.33 -13.96
N GLU A 27 9.75 -15.66 -14.32
CA GLU A 27 10.92 -14.96 -13.79
C GLU A 27 11.02 -13.55 -14.36
N LEU A 28 11.48 -12.63 -13.52
CA LEU A 28 11.61 -11.22 -13.84
C LEU A 28 13.09 -10.88 -13.94
N ASP A 29 13.51 -10.35 -15.08
CA ASP A 29 14.88 -9.87 -15.23
C ASP A 29 15.14 -8.63 -14.34
N PHE A 30 16.41 -8.43 -13.97
CA PHE A 30 16.79 -7.33 -13.08
C PHE A 30 16.58 -5.94 -13.69
N SER A 31 16.79 -5.78 -15.01
CA SER A 31 16.57 -4.48 -15.68
C SER A 31 15.09 -4.05 -15.65
N THR A 32 14.18 -4.99 -15.87
CA THR A 32 12.74 -4.80 -15.83
C THR A 32 12.28 -4.52 -14.40
N PHE A 33 12.85 -5.21 -13.41
CA PHE A 33 12.65 -4.88 -12.00
C PHE A 33 12.97 -3.41 -11.70
N LEU A 34 14.16 -2.94 -12.11
CA LEU A 34 14.56 -1.56 -11.87
C LEU A 34 13.64 -0.56 -12.57
N HIS A 35 13.19 -0.87 -13.79
CA HIS A 35 12.23 -0.03 -14.51
C HIS A 35 10.90 0.10 -13.77
N ILE A 36 10.35 -1.04 -13.32
CA ILE A 36 9.10 -1.08 -12.53
C ILE A 36 9.28 -0.27 -11.24
N MET A 37 10.39 -0.45 -10.53
CA MET A 37 10.70 0.29 -9.29
C MET A 37 10.87 1.78 -9.50
N HIS A 38 11.55 2.20 -10.56
CA HIS A 38 11.69 3.61 -10.89
C HIS A 38 10.32 4.25 -11.16
N ARG A 39 9.45 3.54 -11.87
CA ARG A 39 8.12 4.05 -12.18
C ARG A 39 7.20 4.08 -10.96
N GLN A 40 7.21 3.02 -10.13
CA GLN A 40 6.41 2.95 -8.90
C GLN A 40 6.76 4.09 -7.94
N ARG A 41 8.06 4.35 -7.69
CA ARG A 41 8.51 5.45 -6.82
C ARG A 41 7.99 6.83 -7.20
N ARG A 42 7.73 7.05 -8.49
CA ARG A 42 7.22 8.33 -8.99
C ARG A 42 5.69 8.45 -8.90
N GLN A 43 5.01 7.33 -8.70
CA GLN A 43 3.55 7.26 -8.64
C GLN A 43 3.05 7.22 -7.20
N GLU A 44 3.82 6.61 -6.28
CA GLU A 44 3.47 6.56 -4.86
C GLU A 44 3.54 7.97 -4.25
N GLU A 45 2.41 8.41 -3.72
CA GLU A 45 2.28 9.64 -2.92
C GLU A 45 1.80 9.25 -1.51
N PRO A 46 2.65 8.61 -0.68
CA PRO A 46 2.21 7.93 0.55
C PRO A 46 1.52 8.89 1.52
N GLU A 47 2.02 10.12 1.67
CA GLU A 47 1.37 11.14 2.52
C GLU A 47 -0.06 11.45 2.04
N ARG A 48 -0.25 11.61 0.72
CA ARG A 48 -1.56 11.93 0.14
C ARG A 48 -2.53 10.75 0.25
N GLU A 49 -2.03 9.54 0.07
CA GLU A 49 -2.81 8.31 0.20
C GLU A 49 -3.24 8.06 1.64
N ILE A 50 -2.32 8.20 2.60
CA ILE A 50 -2.63 8.11 4.04
C ILE A 50 -3.67 9.17 4.42
N ARG A 51 -3.49 10.41 3.97
CA ARG A 51 -4.45 11.49 4.26
C ARG A 51 -5.84 11.19 3.71
N ARG A 52 -5.94 10.73 2.46
CA ARG A 52 -7.22 10.31 1.85
C ARG A 52 -7.84 9.13 2.60
N ALA A 53 -7.04 8.15 3.00
CA ALA A 53 -7.50 7.03 3.80
C ALA A 53 -8.07 7.53 5.13
N LEU A 54 -7.35 8.40 5.85
CA LEU A 54 -7.83 9.00 7.10
C LEU A 54 -9.14 9.80 6.90
N GLU A 55 -9.27 10.57 5.83
CA GLU A 55 -10.51 11.30 5.49
C GLU A 55 -11.70 10.36 5.25
N LEU A 56 -11.47 9.20 4.61
CA LEU A 56 -12.51 8.18 4.42
C LEU A 56 -12.86 7.47 5.74
N LEU A 57 -11.89 7.31 6.64
CA LEU A 57 -12.07 6.63 7.91
C LEU A 57 -12.72 7.54 8.97
N ASP A 58 -12.50 8.87 8.93
CA ASP A 58 -13.04 9.89 9.83
C ASP A 58 -14.05 10.84 9.13
N PRO A 59 -15.26 10.36 8.80
CA PRO A 59 -16.29 11.19 8.15
C PRO A 59 -16.76 12.36 9.02
N GLN A 60 -16.51 12.29 10.34
CA GLN A 60 -16.86 13.35 11.29
C GLN A 60 -15.81 14.47 11.34
N ARG A 61 -14.67 14.32 10.64
CA ARG A 61 -13.55 15.29 10.63
C ARG A 61 -13.07 15.67 12.03
N ARG A 62 -13.02 14.70 12.94
CA ARG A 62 -12.46 14.83 14.29
C ARG A 62 -10.95 15.03 14.26
N GLY A 63 -10.28 14.67 13.16
CA GLY A 63 -8.83 14.78 13.00
C GLY A 63 -8.04 13.69 13.72
N ALA A 64 -8.73 12.74 14.34
CA ALA A 64 -8.17 11.58 15.01
C ALA A 64 -9.15 10.41 14.94
N ILE A 65 -8.61 9.19 14.83
CA ILE A 65 -9.38 7.94 14.81
C ILE A 65 -8.92 7.11 16.00
N ALA A 66 -9.87 6.56 16.76
CA ALA A 66 -9.53 5.67 17.86
C ALA A 66 -8.92 4.35 17.33
N ALA A 67 -7.90 3.83 17.98
CA ALA A 67 -7.27 2.54 17.66
C ALA A 67 -8.26 1.38 17.39
N PRO A 68 -9.33 1.17 18.20
CA PRO A 68 -10.32 0.14 17.91
C PRO A 68 -11.15 0.40 16.64
N GLU A 69 -11.42 1.66 16.30
CA GLU A 69 -12.14 2.04 15.09
C GLU A 69 -11.30 1.81 13.83
N LEU A 70 -10.00 2.14 13.90
CA LEU A 70 -9.04 1.85 12.85
C LEU A 70 -8.92 0.33 12.61
N ARG A 71 -8.77 -0.47 13.68
CA ARG A 71 -8.73 -1.94 13.58
C ARG A 71 -10.00 -2.53 12.96
N ALA A 72 -11.18 -2.05 13.36
CA ALA A 72 -12.44 -2.52 12.82
C ALA A 72 -12.55 -2.24 11.31
N LYS A 73 -12.16 -1.04 10.88
CA LYS A 73 -12.20 -0.66 9.45
C LYS A 73 -11.16 -1.40 8.62
N LEU A 74 -9.95 -1.60 9.12
CA LEU A 74 -8.91 -2.37 8.42
C LEU A 74 -9.25 -3.85 8.30
N THR A 75 -9.88 -4.43 9.34
CA THR A 75 -10.41 -5.80 9.27
C THR A 75 -11.51 -5.93 8.20
N LEU A 76 -12.36 -4.91 8.03
CA LEU A 76 -13.41 -4.87 7.01
C LEU A 76 -12.84 -4.78 5.58
N LEU A 77 -11.70 -4.10 5.41
CA LEU A 77 -10.99 -3.97 4.12
C LEU A 77 -10.26 -5.25 3.70
N GLY A 78 -10.28 -6.30 4.53
CA GLY A 78 -9.65 -7.59 4.23
C GLY A 78 -8.15 -7.63 4.50
N GLU A 79 -7.56 -6.54 4.99
CA GLU A 79 -6.20 -6.53 5.52
C GLU A 79 -6.24 -6.95 6.99
N LYS A 80 -5.83 -8.20 7.26
CA LYS A 80 -5.49 -8.61 8.61
C LYS A 80 -4.23 -7.86 9.03
N LEU A 81 -4.38 -6.69 9.65
CA LEU A 81 -3.29 -6.13 10.44
C LEU A 81 -2.90 -7.17 11.49
N ALA A 82 -1.71 -7.75 11.33
CA ALA A 82 -1.11 -8.48 12.43
C ALA A 82 -0.96 -7.51 13.60
N GLN A 83 -1.27 -7.98 14.80
CA GLN A 83 -1.43 -7.17 16.01
C GLN A 83 -0.20 -6.32 16.36
N GLU A 84 0.98 -6.65 15.79
CA GLU A 84 2.25 -5.95 15.97
C GLU A 84 2.43 -4.74 15.03
N GLU A 85 1.95 -4.76 13.78
CA GLU A 85 2.14 -3.64 12.85
C GLU A 85 1.23 -2.43 13.18
N GLY A 86 0.10 -2.67 13.86
CA GLY A 86 -0.85 -1.62 14.23
C GLY A 86 -0.43 -0.74 15.42
N ALA A 87 0.62 -1.12 16.16
CA ALA A 87 1.12 -0.34 17.29
C ALA A 87 2.13 0.73 16.85
N ASP A 88 2.96 0.42 15.84
CA ASP A 88 3.99 1.34 15.32
C ASP A 88 3.41 2.51 14.51
N VAL A 89 2.22 2.35 13.90
CA VAL A 89 1.53 3.44 13.18
C VAL A 89 0.83 4.46 14.10
N LEU A 90 0.81 4.24 15.42
CA LEU A 90 0.10 5.09 16.39
C LEU A 90 1.02 5.74 17.45
N GLN A 91 2.35 5.72 17.25
CA GLN A 91 3.31 6.52 18.03
C GLN A 91 3.59 7.87 17.34
#